data_AF-Q3KUR4-F1
#
_entry.id   AF-Q3KUR4-F1
#
_cell.length_a   1.000
_cell.length_b   1.000
_cell.length_c   1.000
_cell.angle_alpha   90.00
_cell.angle_beta   90.00
_cell.angle_gamma   90.00
#
_symmetry.space_group_name_H-M   'P 1'
#
loop_
_entity.id
_entity.type
_entity.pdbx_description
1 polymer ?
#
loop_
_entity_poly.entity_id
_entity_poly.type
_entity_poly.pdbx_seq_one_letter_code
_entity_poly.pdbx_strand_id
1 'polypeptide(L)'
;QAYSLLIAELRVKLNHLGMKNNRKYQLTAAINASEKTLPGIDWPNVTNNLDQLYVMSFDFLGNWDNVVGHHSNLYSTPNTPNNNSVDNLVKTLINKKVDKHKIIIGSPFYGRGWQGVEPISLSKLEKLKSQGGLGKGSDIKDPGYFTYSDISKYFMNNPKLGYHYFYDEHAEAAVLYNQKNKEYI
;
A
#
# COMPACT_ATOMS: atom_id res chain seq x y z
N GLN A 1 0.11 3.19 24.31
CA GLN A 1 0.38 2.37 25.52
C GLN A 1 -0.14 0.94 25.42
N ALA A 2 -1.45 0.71 25.20
CA ALA A 2 -2.03 -0.65 25.14
C ALA A 2 -1.34 -1.58 24.11
N TYR A 3 -1.07 -1.07 22.91
CA TYR A 3 -0.38 -1.84 21.86
C TYR A 3 1.02 -2.32 22.29
N SER A 4 1.82 -1.45 22.91
CA SER A 4 3.15 -1.82 23.41
C SER A 4 3.08 -2.91 24.50
N LEU A 5 2.10 -2.82 25.40
CA LEU A 5 1.88 -3.84 26.44
C LEU A 5 1.47 -5.19 25.83
N LEU A 6 0.55 -5.18 24.86
CA LEU A 6 0.12 -6.37 24.16
C LEU A 6 1.31 -7.09 23.48
N ILE A 7 2.13 -6.36 22.74
CA ILE A 7 3.28 -6.94 22.03
C ILE A 7 4.32 -7.49 23.02
N ALA A 8 4.59 -6.78 24.12
CA ALA A 8 5.50 -7.26 25.16
C ALA A 8 4.97 -8.54 25.83
N GLU A 9 3.69 -8.58 26.18
CA GLU A 9 3.07 -9.75 26.80
C GLU A 9 3.09 -10.95 25.85
N LEU A 10 2.71 -10.76 24.58
CA LEU A 10 2.78 -11.82 23.56
C LEU A 10 4.20 -12.37 23.42
N ARG A 11 5.23 -11.52 23.40
CA ARG A 11 6.63 -11.96 23.35
C ARG A 11 6.97 -12.84 24.54
N VAL A 12 6.61 -12.43 25.76
CA VAL A 12 6.85 -13.22 26.98
C VAL A 12 6.17 -14.59 26.88
N LYS A 13 4.89 -14.65 26.50
CA LYS A 13 4.15 -15.91 26.39
C LYS A 13 4.70 -16.82 25.29
N LEU A 14 5.07 -16.28 24.14
CA LEU A 14 5.68 -17.02 23.04
C LEU A 14 7.05 -17.58 23.38
N ASN A 15 7.86 -16.82 24.15
CA ASN A 15 9.15 -17.32 24.64
C ASN A 15 8.97 -18.49 25.61
N HIS A 16 8.01 -18.41 26.54
CA HIS A 16 7.69 -19.53 27.43
C HIS A 16 7.23 -20.77 26.65
N LEU A 17 6.30 -20.59 25.71
CA LEU A 17 5.85 -21.69 24.85
C LEU A 17 7.00 -22.30 24.05
N GLY A 18 7.93 -21.45 23.57
CA GLY A 18 9.11 -21.88 22.84
C GLY A 18 10.05 -22.76 23.65
N MET A 19 10.31 -22.41 24.92
CA MET A 19 11.11 -23.24 25.84
C MET A 19 10.46 -24.61 26.07
N LYS A 20 9.14 -24.65 26.30
CA LYS A 20 8.40 -25.90 26.53
C LYS A 20 8.44 -26.83 25.31
N ASN A 21 8.40 -26.27 24.11
CA ASN A 21 8.29 -27.04 22.86
C ASN A 21 9.63 -27.17 22.10
N ASN A 22 10.73 -26.70 22.69
CA ASN A 22 12.06 -26.63 22.05
C ASN A 22 12.04 -26.01 20.63
N ARG A 23 11.37 -24.86 20.49
CA ARG A 23 11.29 -24.12 19.21
C ARG A 23 11.17 -22.61 19.42
N LYS A 24 11.58 -21.82 18.43
CA LYS A 24 11.35 -20.38 18.42
C LYS A 24 10.02 -20.06 17.73
N TYR A 25 9.18 -19.24 18.37
CA TYR A 25 7.98 -18.68 17.75
C TYR A 25 8.24 -17.24 17.30
N GLN A 26 7.76 -16.90 16.11
CA GLN A 26 7.84 -15.54 15.60
C GLN A 26 6.67 -14.69 16.11
N LEU A 27 6.94 -13.41 16.34
CA LEU A 27 5.92 -12.40 16.56
C LEU A 27 6.14 -11.27 15.56
N THR A 28 5.13 -10.98 14.77
CA THR A 28 5.17 -9.96 13.71
C THR A 28 3.93 -9.09 13.79
N ALA A 29 3.99 -7.93 13.15
CA ALA A 29 2.84 -7.05 13.00
C ALA A 29 2.80 -6.43 11.61
N ALA A 30 1.60 -6.22 11.08
CA ALA A 30 1.37 -5.39 9.90
C ALA A 30 0.84 -4.02 10.34
N ILE A 31 1.42 -2.93 9.82
CA ILE A 31 1.08 -1.56 10.23
C ILE A 31 0.92 -0.63 9.03
N ASN A 32 0.08 0.40 9.20
CA ASN A 32 0.16 1.62 8.40
C ASN A 32 1.17 2.55 9.08
N ALA A 33 2.20 2.98 8.35
CA ALA A 33 3.30 3.78 8.87
C ALA A 33 3.19 5.28 8.54
N SER A 34 2.00 5.77 8.22
CA SER A 34 1.79 7.20 7.96
C SER A 34 2.04 8.04 9.22
N GLU A 35 2.38 9.30 9.06
CA GLU A 35 2.59 10.21 10.19
C GLU A 35 1.34 10.37 11.08
N LYS A 36 0.16 10.01 10.58
CA LYS A 36 -1.10 10.04 11.33
C LYS A 36 -1.26 8.85 12.28
N THR A 37 -0.69 7.69 11.96
CA THR A 37 -0.93 6.43 12.70
C THR A 37 0.17 6.11 13.70
N LEU A 38 1.38 6.65 13.50
CA LEU A 38 2.54 6.38 14.35
C LEU A 38 2.60 7.13 15.70
N PRO A 39 2.00 8.32 15.90
CA PRO A 39 2.08 9.03 17.17
C PRO A 39 1.51 8.23 18.36
N GLY A 40 2.07 8.42 19.56
CA GLY A 40 1.58 7.79 20.79
C GLY A 40 2.00 6.34 21.02
N ILE A 41 2.85 5.78 20.15
CA ILE A 41 3.43 4.43 20.28
C ILE A 41 4.94 4.53 20.46
N ASP A 42 5.46 3.82 21.46
CA ASP A 42 6.90 3.60 21.65
C ASP A 42 7.36 2.51 20.66
N TRP A 43 7.69 2.95 19.44
CA TRP A 43 8.08 2.06 18.35
C TRP A 43 9.37 1.29 18.61
N PRO A 44 10.42 1.86 19.24
CA PRO A 44 11.59 1.09 19.65
C PRO A 44 11.23 -0.06 20.58
N ASN A 45 10.43 0.20 21.62
CA ASN A 45 10.02 -0.86 22.55
C ASN A 45 9.14 -1.92 21.87
N VAL A 46 8.18 -1.50 21.04
CA VAL A 46 7.34 -2.42 20.26
C VAL A 46 8.20 -3.31 19.36
N THR A 47 9.04 -2.69 18.53
CA THR A 47 9.77 -3.41 17.49
C THR A 47 10.91 -4.26 18.06
N ASN A 48 11.45 -3.93 19.23
CA ASN A 48 12.37 -4.82 19.96
C ASN A 48 11.73 -6.17 20.32
N ASN A 49 10.41 -6.18 20.55
CA ASN A 49 9.66 -7.40 20.84
C ASN A 49 9.16 -8.13 19.59
N LEU A 50 9.27 -7.54 18.40
CA LEU A 50 8.91 -8.16 17.12
C LEU A 50 10.11 -8.79 16.42
N ASP A 51 9.89 -9.86 15.67
CA ASP A 51 10.87 -10.39 14.71
C ASP A 51 10.86 -9.56 13.42
N GLN A 52 9.68 -9.19 12.92
CA GLN A 52 9.48 -8.42 11.70
C GLN A 52 8.29 -7.47 11.82
N LEU A 53 8.37 -6.35 11.10
CA LEU A 53 7.33 -5.34 10.97
C LEU A 53 6.99 -5.18 9.49
N TYR A 54 5.80 -5.65 9.11
CA TYR A 54 5.28 -5.54 7.76
C TYR A 54 4.62 -4.18 7.57
N VAL A 55 5.14 -3.38 6.65
CA VAL A 55 4.58 -2.07 6.33
C VAL A 55 3.56 -2.26 5.22
N MET A 56 2.30 -1.90 5.48
CA MET A 56 1.24 -1.87 4.47
C MET A 56 1.44 -0.62 3.60
N SER A 57 2.43 -0.69 2.71
CA SER A 57 2.86 0.39 1.81
C SER A 57 2.06 0.39 0.50
N PHE A 58 0.75 0.27 0.63
CA PHE A 58 -0.24 0.25 -0.43
C PHE A 58 -1.56 0.80 0.12
N ASP A 59 -2.58 0.92 -0.72
CA ASP A 59 -3.87 1.56 -0.39
C ASP A 59 -3.70 3.02 0.07
N PHE A 60 -2.73 3.73 -0.51
CA PHE A 60 -2.57 5.17 -0.27
C PHE A 60 -3.75 5.98 -0.80
N LEU A 61 -4.37 5.49 -1.89
CA LEU A 61 -5.54 6.03 -2.56
C LEU A 61 -6.43 4.85 -2.99
N GLY A 62 -7.73 5.10 -3.14
CA GLY A 62 -8.64 4.09 -3.65
C GLY A 62 -10.01 4.64 -4.03
N ASN A 63 -10.88 3.71 -4.42
CA ASN A 63 -12.24 3.91 -4.90
C ASN A 63 -13.23 4.50 -3.85
N TRP A 64 -12.78 4.70 -2.61
CA TRP A 64 -13.54 5.36 -1.52
C TRP A 64 -13.46 6.90 -1.57
N ASP A 65 -12.60 7.47 -2.41
CA ASP A 65 -12.52 8.91 -2.65
C ASP A 65 -12.37 9.23 -4.16
N ASN A 66 -12.45 10.51 -4.50
CA ASN A 66 -12.37 11.00 -5.88
C ASN A 66 -10.97 11.52 -6.26
N VAL A 67 -9.95 11.25 -5.45
CA VAL A 67 -8.56 11.62 -5.72
C VAL A 67 -7.88 10.44 -6.41
N VAL A 68 -7.44 10.65 -7.65
CA VAL A 68 -6.84 9.59 -8.46
C VAL A 68 -5.33 9.76 -8.52
N GLY A 69 -4.63 8.65 -8.36
CA GLY A 69 -3.18 8.53 -8.42
C GLY A 69 -2.72 7.14 -7.97
N HIS A 70 -1.43 7.02 -7.70
CA HIS A 70 -0.81 5.76 -7.35
C HIS A 70 -1.25 5.26 -5.97
N HIS A 71 -1.84 4.06 -5.90
CA HIS A 71 -2.19 3.47 -4.59
C HIS A 71 -0.98 2.82 -3.89
N SER A 72 0.15 2.65 -4.59
CA SER A 72 1.35 1.95 -4.09
C SER A 72 2.63 2.35 -4.85
N ASN A 73 2.98 3.63 -4.86
CA ASN A 73 4.22 4.17 -5.43
C ASN A 73 5.44 3.99 -4.51
N LEU A 74 6.62 3.75 -5.09
CA LEU A 74 7.88 3.67 -4.34
C LEU A 74 8.31 5.04 -3.82
N TYR A 75 8.24 6.06 -4.69
CA TYR A 75 8.64 7.44 -4.39
C TYR A 75 7.49 8.41 -4.54
N SER A 76 7.52 9.51 -3.79
CA SER A 76 6.56 10.60 -3.94
C SER A 76 7.05 11.63 -4.95
N THR A 77 6.14 12.16 -5.76
CA THR A 77 6.34 13.30 -6.65
C THR A 77 5.73 14.57 -6.03
N PRO A 78 5.94 15.78 -6.62
CA PRO A 78 5.25 17.00 -6.18
C PRO A 78 3.71 16.94 -6.24
N ASN A 79 3.17 15.94 -6.93
CA ASN A 79 1.73 15.74 -7.07
C ASN A 79 1.17 14.66 -6.13
N THR A 80 2.03 13.86 -5.49
CA THR A 80 1.61 12.76 -4.62
C THR A 80 0.83 13.26 -3.39
N PRO A 81 -0.44 12.87 -3.22
CA PRO A 81 -1.24 13.29 -2.07
C PRO A 81 -0.58 12.92 -0.74
N ASN A 82 -0.45 13.91 0.15
CA ASN A 82 0.17 13.77 1.47
C ASN A 82 1.63 13.22 1.44
N ASN A 83 2.30 13.24 0.28
CA ASN A 83 3.59 12.58 0.08
C ASN A 83 3.58 11.09 0.51
N ASN A 84 2.46 10.39 0.40
CA ASN A 84 2.42 8.96 0.72
C ASN A 84 3.23 8.17 -0.33
N SER A 85 4.26 7.47 0.11
CA SER A 85 5.09 6.59 -0.72
C SER A 85 5.78 5.55 0.16
N VAL A 86 6.19 4.42 -0.43
CA VAL A 86 6.95 3.39 0.29
C VAL A 86 8.18 4.00 0.97
N ASP A 87 8.95 4.82 0.23
CA ASP A 87 10.16 5.49 0.72
C ASP A 87 9.88 6.39 1.94
N ASN A 88 8.82 7.22 1.88
CA ASN A 88 8.48 8.11 2.99
C ASN A 88 7.99 7.33 4.22
N LEU A 89 7.23 6.25 4.04
CA LEU A 89 6.84 5.37 5.14
C LEU A 89 8.06 4.73 5.82
N VAL A 90 9.01 4.21 5.03
CA VAL A 90 10.25 3.61 5.56
C VAL A 90 11.09 4.65 6.31
N LYS A 91 11.29 5.84 5.71
CA LYS A 91 12.01 6.95 6.36
C LYS A 91 11.35 7.35 7.69
N THR A 92 10.02 7.41 7.72
CA THR A 92 9.28 7.73 8.96
C THR A 92 9.56 6.72 10.07
N LEU A 93 9.57 5.42 9.77
CA LEU A 93 9.89 4.38 10.76
C LEU A 93 11.34 4.46 11.25
N ILE A 94 12.30 4.69 10.35
CA ILE A 94 13.71 4.89 10.72
C ILE A 94 13.86 6.12 11.62
N ASN A 95 13.16 7.21 11.32
CA ASN A 95 13.13 8.42 12.15
C ASN A 95 12.54 8.16 13.55
N LYS A 96 11.58 7.22 13.65
CA LYS A 96 11.04 6.68 14.91
C LYS A 96 11.94 5.63 15.58
N LYS A 97 13.17 5.48 15.12
CA LYS A 97 14.19 4.57 15.66
C LYS A 97 13.82 3.09 15.56
N VAL A 98 13.01 2.73 14.57
CA VAL A 98 12.80 1.33 14.17
C VAL A 98 14.05 0.83 13.46
N ASP A 99 14.52 -0.36 13.83
CA ASP A 99 15.61 -1.03 13.12
C ASP A 99 15.18 -1.38 11.69
N LYS A 100 15.90 -0.85 10.70
CA LYS A 100 15.65 -1.08 9.27
C LYS A 100 15.66 -2.56 8.89
N HIS A 101 16.42 -3.41 9.60
CA HIS A 101 16.49 -4.84 9.32
C HIS A 101 15.20 -5.59 9.68
N LYS A 102 14.30 -4.97 10.47
CA LYS A 102 12.99 -5.53 10.80
C LYS A 102 11.88 -5.07 9.86
N ILE A 103 12.12 -4.06 9.01
CA ILE A 103 11.10 -3.46 8.15
C ILE A 103 10.95 -4.32 6.90
N ILE A 104 9.74 -4.83 6.67
CA ILE A 104 9.37 -5.57 5.45
C ILE A 104 8.41 -4.71 4.64
N ILE A 105 8.79 -4.37 3.41
CA ILE A 105 7.98 -3.57 2.47
C ILE A 105 6.86 -4.43 1.90
N GLY A 106 5.64 -3.88 1.88
CA GLY A 106 4.49 -4.50 1.24
C GLY A 106 4.47 -4.24 -0.26
N SER A 107 4.12 -5.27 -1.05
CA SER A 107 3.87 -5.17 -2.48
C SER A 107 2.47 -5.67 -2.78
N PRO A 108 1.56 -4.84 -3.33
CA PRO A 108 0.21 -5.27 -3.61
C PRO A 108 0.17 -6.11 -4.88
N PHE A 109 -0.50 -7.26 -4.81
CA PHE A 109 -0.80 -8.08 -5.99
C PHE A 109 -2.16 -7.71 -6.58
N TYR A 110 -2.49 -6.42 -6.55
CA TYR A 110 -3.75 -5.85 -7.00
C TYR A 110 -3.59 -4.36 -7.33
N GLY A 111 -4.54 -3.81 -8.09
CA GLY A 111 -4.70 -2.39 -8.38
C GLY A 111 -6.02 -1.83 -7.84
N ARG A 112 -6.15 -0.50 -7.83
CA ARG A 112 -7.33 0.26 -7.41
C ARG A 112 -7.84 1.10 -8.59
N GLY A 113 -9.15 1.11 -8.82
CA GLY A 113 -9.73 1.69 -10.03
C GLY A 113 -10.77 2.78 -9.81
N TRP A 114 -10.80 3.75 -10.73
CA TRP A 114 -11.74 4.87 -10.78
C TRP A 114 -12.36 5.05 -12.16
N GLN A 115 -13.54 5.67 -12.19
CA GLN A 115 -14.29 5.99 -13.41
C GLN A 115 -14.54 7.50 -13.55
N GLY A 116 -14.79 7.93 -14.79
CA GLY A 116 -14.98 9.35 -15.10
C GLY A 116 -13.74 10.19 -14.80
N VAL A 117 -12.56 9.59 -14.92
CA VAL A 117 -11.28 10.25 -14.63
C VAL A 117 -10.94 11.25 -15.74
N GLU A 118 -10.39 12.40 -15.35
CA GLU A 118 -9.84 13.39 -16.28
C GLU A 118 -8.82 12.78 -17.25
N PRO A 119 -8.61 13.35 -18.45
CA PRO A 119 -7.53 12.92 -19.35
C PRO A 119 -6.15 12.95 -18.67
N ILE A 120 -5.34 11.95 -18.97
CA ILE A 120 -3.98 11.81 -18.41
C ILE A 120 -2.90 12.00 -19.49
N SER A 121 -1.67 12.22 -19.05
CA SER A 121 -0.48 12.20 -19.89
C SER A 121 0.71 11.67 -19.08
N LEU A 122 1.83 11.37 -19.72
CA LEU A 122 3.07 10.97 -19.02
C LEU A 122 3.53 11.99 -17.97
N SER A 123 3.17 13.27 -18.12
CA SER A 123 3.49 14.33 -17.17
C SER A 123 2.40 14.55 -16.10
N LYS A 124 1.26 13.83 -16.17
CA LYS A 124 0.12 13.98 -15.25
C LYS A 124 -0.58 12.63 -15.05
N LEU A 125 -0.02 11.80 -14.17
CA LEU A 125 -0.53 10.46 -13.83
C LEU A 125 -1.18 10.39 -12.43
N GLU A 126 -1.06 11.45 -11.64
CA GLU A 126 -1.57 11.54 -10.26
C GLU A 126 -2.09 12.95 -9.97
N LYS A 127 -2.72 13.15 -8.80
CA LYS A 127 -3.47 14.38 -8.45
C LYS A 127 -4.60 14.68 -9.44
N LEU A 128 -5.19 13.61 -9.96
CA LEU A 128 -6.31 13.63 -10.88
C LEU A 128 -7.62 13.58 -10.09
N LYS A 129 -8.74 13.87 -10.77
CA LYS A 129 -10.09 13.75 -10.22
C LYS A 129 -10.89 12.71 -10.97
N SER A 130 -11.75 11.99 -10.26
CA SER A 130 -12.73 11.06 -10.80
C SER A 130 -14.17 11.49 -10.48
N GLN A 131 -15.13 10.81 -11.11
CA GLN A 131 -16.54 10.90 -10.74
C GLN A 131 -16.92 9.84 -9.68
N GLY A 132 -16.01 8.93 -9.35
CA GLY A 132 -16.19 7.89 -8.36
C GLY A 132 -15.25 6.70 -8.57
N GLY A 133 -15.34 5.75 -7.65
CA GLY A 133 -14.78 4.41 -7.79
C GLY A 133 -15.37 3.66 -8.99
N LEU A 134 -14.57 2.80 -9.60
CA LEU A 134 -15.01 2.00 -10.73
C LEU A 134 -16.05 0.97 -10.28
N GLY A 135 -17.21 0.89 -10.94
CA GLY A 135 -18.31 -0.01 -10.54
C GLY A 135 -18.10 -1.50 -10.86
N LYS A 136 -16.89 -1.89 -11.29
CA LYS A 136 -16.49 -3.26 -11.65
C LYS A 136 -15.15 -3.59 -11.00
N GLY A 137 -14.83 -4.86 -10.85
CA GLY A 137 -13.60 -5.32 -10.23
C GLY A 137 -13.46 -6.83 -10.33
N SER A 138 -12.33 -7.36 -9.89
CA SER A 138 -12.09 -8.79 -9.71
C SER A 138 -12.98 -9.39 -8.61
N ASP A 139 -13.33 -8.58 -7.61
CA ASP A 139 -14.29 -8.94 -6.56
C ASP A 139 -15.53 -8.03 -6.66
N ILE A 140 -16.70 -8.63 -6.82
CA ILE A 140 -17.97 -7.89 -6.89
C ILE A 140 -18.32 -7.21 -5.56
N LYS A 141 -17.74 -7.67 -4.45
CA LYS A 141 -17.91 -7.07 -3.11
C LYS A 141 -16.95 -5.91 -2.85
N ASP A 142 -15.91 -5.74 -3.66
CA ASP A 142 -14.99 -4.60 -3.62
C ASP A 142 -14.80 -4.01 -5.04
N PRO A 143 -15.81 -3.32 -5.60
CA PRO A 143 -15.71 -2.71 -6.93
C PRO A 143 -14.53 -1.74 -7.02
N GLY A 144 -13.74 -1.80 -8.09
CA GLY A 144 -12.50 -1.02 -8.21
C GLY A 144 -11.27 -1.76 -7.68
N TYR A 145 -11.41 -2.91 -7.03
CA TYR A 145 -10.29 -3.80 -6.75
C TYR A 145 -10.02 -4.73 -7.94
N PHE A 146 -8.78 -4.81 -8.38
CA PHE A 146 -8.36 -5.67 -9.48
C PHE A 146 -7.18 -6.53 -9.09
N THR A 147 -7.31 -7.85 -9.14
CA THR A 147 -6.14 -8.73 -8.94
C THR A 147 -5.12 -8.49 -10.05
N TYR A 148 -3.83 -8.59 -9.73
CA TYR A 148 -2.78 -8.50 -10.75
C TYR A 148 -2.94 -9.57 -11.84
N SER A 149 -3.44 -10.76 -11.48
CA SER A 149 -3.77 -11.82 -12.44
C SER A 149 -4.79 -11.35 -13.48
N ASP A 150 -5.87 -10.71 -13.05
CA ASP A 150 -6.89 -10.20 -13.98
C ASP A 150 -6.37 -9.01 -14.80
N ILE A 151 -5.60 -8.11 -14.17
CA ILE A 151 -4.94 -7.00 -14.87
C ILE A 151 -4.07 -7.54 -16.01
N SER A 152 -3.19 -8.49 -15.70
CA SER A 152 -2.24 -9.07 -16.66
C SER A 152 -2.95 -9.84 -17.78
N LYS A 153 -3.96 -10.64 -17.42
CA LYS A 153 -4.67 -11.51 -18.36
C LYS A 153 -5.64 -10.74 -19.26
N TYR A 154 -6.37 -9.79 -18.71
CA TYR A 154 -7.50 -9.16 -19.40
C TYR A 154 -7.24 -7.72 -19.80
N PHE A 155 -6.43 -6.94 -19.08
CA PHE A 155 -6.30 -5.49 -19.32
C PHE A 155 -5.02 -5.12 -20.07
N MET A 156 -3.85 -5.60 -19.63
CA MET A 156 -2.56 -5.21 -20.23
C MET A 156 -2.40 -5.70 -21.68
N ASN A 157 -2.93 -6.88 -21.99
CA ASN A 157 -2.67 -7.58 -23.24
C ASN A 157 -3.92 -7.69 -24.15
N ASN A 158 -4.92 -6.84 -23.93
CA ASN A 158 -6.18 -6.90 -24.68
C ASN A 158 -6.53 -5.55 -25.33
N PRO A 159 -6.11 -5.32 -26.59
CA PRO A 159 -6.37 -4.06 -27.28
C PRO A 159 -7.87 -3.77 -27.46
N LYS A 160 -8.74 -4.79 -27.41
CA LYS A 160 -10.19 -4.60 -27.52
C LYS A 160 -10.79 -3.87 -26.32
N LEU A 161 -10.14 -3.94 -25.15
CA LEU A 161 -10.61 -3.22 -23.98
C LEU A 161 -10.21 -1.74 -24.00
N GLY A 162 -9.18 -1.35 -24.78
CA GLY A 162 -8.78 0.04 -24.95
C GLY A 162 -8.04 0.66 -23.75
N TYR A 163 -7.46 -0.17 -22.87
CA TYR A 163 -6.54 0.29 -21.84
C TYR A 163 -5.14 0.46 -22.41
N HIS A 164 -4.49 1.57 -22.05
CA HIS A 164 -3.11 1.89 -22.38
C HIS A 164 -2.26 1.87 -21.12
N TYR A 165 -1.07 1.30 -21.23
CA TYR A 165 -0.09 1.23 -20.16
C TYR A 165 0.77 2.49 -20.11
N PHE A 166 0.94 3.01 -18.90
CA PHE A 166 1.84 4.09 -18.57
C PHE A 166 2.71 3.65 -17.38
N TYR A 167 3.94 4.16 -17.35
CA TYR A 167 4.82 3.99 -16.21
C TYR A 167 5.32 5.37 -15.77
N ASP A 168 5.14 5.65 -14.49
CA ASP A 168 5.65 6.86 -13.85
C ASP A 168 7.06 6.57 -13.30
N GLU A 169 8.09 6.93 -14.06
CA GLU A 169 9.50 6.73 -13.69
C GLU A 169 9.91 7.55 -12.45
N HIS A 170 9.17 8.61 -12.11
CA HIS A 170 9.47 9.39 -10.90
C HIS A 170 8.89 8.75 -9.64
N ALA A 171 7.72 8.13 -9.75
CA ALA A 171 7.06 7.43 -8.65
C ALA A 171 7.42 5.94 -8.56
N GLU A 172 7.97 5.37 -9.65
CA GLU A 172 8.17 3.94 -9.91
C GLU A 172 6.84 3.17 -9.78
N ALA A 173 5.83 3.62 -10.52
CA ALA A 173 4.46 3.11 -10.43
C ALA A 173 3.81 2.95 -11.82
N ALA A 174 3.08 1.84 -12.00
CA ALA A 174 2.38 1.52 -13.23
C ALA A 174 0.92 1.98 -13.20
N VAL A 175 0.39 2.39 -14.35
CA VAL A 175 -0.99 2.85 -14.54
C VAL A 175 -1.57 2.23 -15.81
N LEU A 176 -2.83 1.83 -15.76
CA LEU A 176 -3.63 1.53 -16.93
C LEU A 176 -4.74 2.57 -17.08
N TYR A 177 -4.86 3.13 -18.29
CA TYR A 177 -5.89 4.13 -18.55
C TYR A 177 -6.66 3.87 -19.85
N ASN A 178 -7.98 3.99 -19.76
CA ASN A 178 -8.87 3.92 -20.90
C ASN A 178 -9.45 5.31 -21.21
N GLN A 179 -8.99 5.93 -22.29
CA GLN A 179 -9.41 7.29 -22.68
C GLN A 179 -10.90 7.39 -23.04
N LYS A 180 -11.46 6.33 -23.64
CA LYS A 180 -12.86 6.32 -24.10
C LYS A 180 -13.81 6.18 -22.92
N ASN A 181 -13.54 5.24 -22.02
CA ASN A 181 -14.37 4.96 -20.85
C ASN A 181 -14.01 5.85 -19.65
N LYS A 182 -12.89 6.57 -19.71
CA LYS A 182 -12.33 7.39 -18.63
C LYS A 182 -12.07 6.58 -17.37
N GLU A 183 -11.46 5.42 -17.54
CA GLU A 183 -11.17 4.46 -16.46
C GLU A 183 -9.67 4.48 -16.16
N TYR A 184 -9.30 4.59 -14.90
CA TYR A 184 -7.92 4.54 -14.39
C TYR A 184 -7.80 3.35 -13.45
N ILE A 185 -6.73 2.57 -13.57
CA ILE A 185 -6.35 1.48 -12.65
C ILE A 185 -4.88 1.63 -12.31
#